data_AF-A0A7J5ZX07-F1
#
_entry.id   AF-A0A7J5ZX07-F1
#
_cell.length_a   1.000
_cell.length_b   1.000
_cell.length_c   1.000
_cell.angle_alpha   90.00
_cell.angle_beta   90.00
_cell.angle_gamma   90.00
#
_symmetry.space_group_name_H-M   'P 1'
#
loop_
_entity.id
_entity.type
_entity.pdbx_description
1 polymer ?
#
loop_
_entity_poly.entity_id
_entity_poly.type
_entity_poly.pdbx_seq_one_letter_code
_entity_poly.pdbx_strand_id
1 'polypeptide(L)'
;MPLTPGDLLSGSMLILLLVASSSELSLSPEEASQFLRRHRRAYQVFEETKQGHLERECVEERCTKEEAREVFENDPETDYFYPKYLVCVDKFADKKKEDLVTCVHSE
;
A
#
# COMPACT_ATOMS: atom_id res chain seq x y z
N MET A 1 -29.82 -19.99 33.41
CA MET A 1 -30.28 -18.58 33.40
C MET A 1 -30.25 -18.13 31.95
N PRO A 2 -31.40 -17.87 31.31
CA PRO A 2 -31.42 -17.38 29.93
C PRO A 2 -31.16 -15.87 29.92
N LEU A 3 -30.27 -15.42 29.04
CA LEU A 3 -29.99 -14.01 28.80
C LEU A 3 -31.25 -13.35 28.20
N THR A 4 -31.64 -12.21 28.76
CA THR A 4 -32.81 -11.47 28.29
C THR A 4 -32.43 -10.60 27.08
N PRO A 5 -33.35 -10.31 26.15
CA PRO A 5 -33.07 -9.43 25.02
C PRO A 5 -32.63 -8.00 25.43
N GLY A 6 -32.83 -7.60 26.68
CA GLY A 6 -32.35 -6.32 27.23
C GLY A 6 -30.84 -6.27 27.50
N ASP A 7 -30.19 -7.42 27.70
CA ASP A 7 -28.77 -7.49 28.06
C ASP A 7 -27.84 -7.21 26.85
N LEU A 8 -28.28 -7.57 25.64
CA LEU A 8 -27.57 -7.28 24.37
C LEU A 8 -27.67 -5.81 23.95
N LEU A 9 -28.82 -5.17 24.22
CA LEU A 9 -29.04 -3.76 23.92
C LEU A 9 -28.16 -2.86 24.80
N SER A 10 -27.96 -3.25 26.07
CA SER A 10 -27.10 -2.56 27.02
C SER A 10 -25.62 -2.60 26.62
N GLY A 11 -25.11 -3.76 26.22
CA GLY A 11 -23.73 -3.92 25.77
C GLY A 11 -23.42 -3.15 24.49
N SER A 12 -24.32 -3.21 23.51
CA SER A 12 -24.17 -2.47 22.23
C SER A 12 -24.21 -0.95 22.44
N MET A 13 -25.12 -0.47 23.31
CA MET A 13 -25.22 0.94 23.68
C MET A 13 -23.97 1.44 24.41
N LEU A 14 -23.37 0.62 25.28
CA LEU A 14 -22.12 0.95 25.96
C LEU A 14 -20.94 1.04 24.98
N ILE A 15 -20.84 0.12 24.01
CA ILE A 15 -19.81 0.18 22.96
C ILE A 15 -19.99 1.43 22.10
N LEU A 16 -21.21 1.76 21.70
CA LEU A 16 -21.50 2.97 20.93
C LEU A 16 -21.14 4.25 21.70
N LEU A 17 -21.42 4.30 23.00
CA LEU A 17 -21.04 5.43 23.87
C LEU A 17 -19.51 5.56 24.02
N LEU A 18 -18.78 4.44 24.12
CA LEU A 18 -17.32 4.41 24.19
C LEU A 18 -16.67 4.83 22.85
N VAL A 19 -17.25 4.42 21.72
CA VAL A 19 -16.79 4.84 20.40
C VAL A 19 -17.06 6.34 20.19
N ALA A 20 -18.24 6.83 20.60
CA ALA A 20 -18.60 8.24 20.48
C ALA A 20 -17.72 9.20 21.31
N SER A 21 -17.11 8.73 22.41
CA SER A 21 -16.18 9.52 23.23
C SER A 21 -14.73 9.46 22.77
N SER A 22 -14.39 8.61 21.80
CA SER A 22 -13.04 8.44 21.25
C SER A 22 -12.71 9.36 20.07
N SER A 23 -13.61 10.27 19.69
CA SER A 23 -13.47 11.19 18.54
C SER A 23 -12.25 12.11 18.61
N GLU A 24 -11.67 12.31 19.80
CA GLU A 24 -10.45 13.10 20.04
C GLU A 24 -9.15 12.32 19.77
N LEU A 25 -9.20 11.02 19.42
CA LEU A 25 -8.03 10.17 19.23
C LEU A 25 -7.66 9.91 17.76
N SER A 26 -8.39 10.50 16.81
CA SER A 26 -8.10 10.32 15.38
C SER A 26 -7.05 11.32 14.91
N LEU A 27 -5.95 10.83 14.35
CA LEU A 27 -4.99 11.66 13.63
C LEU A 27 -5.60 12.17 12.32
N SER A 28 -5.18 13.34 11.86
CA SER A 28 -5.46 13.75 10.48
C SER A 28 -4.78 12.78 9.50
N PRO A 29 -5.28 12.63 8.25
CA PRO A 29 -4.62 11.79 7.25
C PRO A 29 -3.15 12.14 7.04
N GLU A 30 -2.83 13.43 7.13
CA GLU A 30 -1.48 13.96 6.94
C GLU A 30 -0.57 13.60 8.11
N GLU A 31 -1.03 13.74 9.36
CA GLU A 31 -0.30 13.28 10.55
C GLU A 31 -0.15 11.75 10.57
N ALA A 32 -1.21 11.01 10.25
CA ALA A 32 -1.17 9.56 10.17
C ALA A 32 -0.15 9.09 9.12
N SER A 33 -0.04 9.77 7.97
CA SER A 33 0.91 9.44 6.92
C SER A 33 2.38 9.59 7.34
N GLN A 34 2.68 10.47 8.30
CA GLN A 34 4.03 10.62 8.86
C GLN A 34 4.45 9.38 9.66
N PHE A 35 3.51 8.77 10.40
CA PHE A 35 3.74 7.55 11.17
C PHE A 35 3.60 6.27 10.34
N LEU A 36 2.67 6.24 9.40
CA LEU A 36 2.40 5.09 8.52
C LEU A 36 3.32 5.04 7.30
N ARG A 37 4.26 5.97 7.17
CA ARG A 37 5.21 6.00 6.05
C ARG A 37 6.06 4.73 6.09
N ARG A 38 5.77 3.81 5.17
CA ARG A 38 6.55 2.57 5.02
C ARG A 38 7.98 2.95 4.64
N HIS A 39 8.93 2.64 5.50
CA HIS A 39 10.34 2.68 5.10
C HIS A 39 10.53 1.66 3.99
N ARG A 40 11.32 2.03 2.98
CA ARG A 40 11.74 1.13 1.89
C ARG A 40 12.29 -0.16 2.50
N ARG A 41 11.81 -1.32 2.05
CA ARG A 41 12.27 -2.62 2.56
C ARG A 41 13.48 -3.17 1.80
N ALA A 42 14.00 -2.41 0.84
CA ALA A 42 15.17 -2.77 0.05
C ALA A 42 16.38 -3.21 0.90
N TYR A 43 17.19 -4.08 0.30
CA TYR A 43 18.49 -4.55 0.81
C TYR A 43 18.41 -5.55 1.96
N GLN A 44 17.33 -6.34 2.05
CA GLN A 44 17.36 -7.53 2.91
C GLN A 44 18.20 -8.60 2.21
N VAL A 45 19.19 -9.17 2.91
CA VAL A 45 20.17 -10.15 2.37
C VAL A 45 19.51 -11.37 1.67
N PHE A 46 18.21 -11.59 1.86
CA PHE A 46 17.45 -12.70 1.27
C PHE A 46 16.25 -12.24 0.43
N GLU A 47 16.18 -10.97 0.02
CA GLU A 47 15.07 -10.42 -0.78
C GLU A 47 14.90 -11.17 -2.11
N GLU A 48 16.01 -11.57 -2.74
CA GLU A 48 16.05 -12.37 -3.98
C GLU A 48 15.41 -13.76 -3.88
N THR A 49 15.11 -14.26 -2.67
CA THR A 49 14.40 -15.55 -2.51
C THR A 49 12.87 -15.41 -2.58
N LYS A 50 12.36 -14.18 -2.66
CA LYS A 50 10.93 -13.90 -2.73
C LYS A 50 10.53 -13.64 -4.17
N GLN A 51 9.30 -14.02 -4.50
CA GLN A 51 8.70 -13.66 -5.78
C GLN A 51 8.50 -12.14 -5.85
N GLY A 52 8.91 -11.54 -6.96
CA GLY A 52 8.70 -10.12 -7.24
C GLY A 52 7.22 -9.80 -7.41
N HIS A 53 6.78 -8.66 -6.87
CA HIS A 53 5.40 -8.19 -7.01
C HIS A 53 5.36 -6.75 -7.52
N LEU A 54 4.68 -6.51 -8.65
CA LEU A 54 4.68 -5.23 -9.36
C LEU A 54 4.35 -4.04 -8.45
N GLU A 55 3.26 -4.15 -7.68
CA GLU A 55 2.83 -3.09 -6.77
C GLU A 55 3.91 -2.77 -5.73
N ARG A 56 4.64 -3.79 -5.27
CA ARG A 56 5.63 -3.58 -4.22
C ARG A 56 6.93 -3.03 -4.78
N GLU A 57 7.48 -3.70 -5.78
CA GLU A 57 8.82 -3.40 -6.29
C GLU A 57 8.83 -2.12 -7.11
N CYS A 58 7.82 -1.90 -7.96
CA CYS A 58 7.84 -0.82 -8.94
C CYS A 58 6.84 0.33 -8.67
N VAL A 59 5.76 0.11 -7.91
CA VAL A 59 4.76 1.15 -7.60
C VAL A 59 4.97 1.75 -6.21
N GLU A 60 5.12 0.90 -5.19
CA GLU A 60 5.44 1.33 -3.83
C GLU A 60 6.90 1.78 -3.71
N GLU A 61 7.79 1.05 -4.38
CA GLU A 61 9.22 1.32 -4.45
C GLU A 61 9.66 1.65 -5.88
N ARG A 62 10.90 2.14 -6.03
CA ARG A 62 11.51 2.34 -7.34
C ARG A 62 12.32 1.10 -7.71
N CYS A 63 11.89 0.38 -8.75
CA CYS A 63 12.55 -0.86 -9.17
C CYS A 63 13.63 -0.65 -10.24
N THR A 64 14.56 -1.58 -10.27
CA THR A 64 15.55 -1.82 -11.32
C THR A 64 14.97 -2.70 -12.43
N LYS A 65 15.70 -2.83 -13.54
CA LYS A 65 15.27 -3.70 -14.64
C LYS A 65 15.20 -5.17 -14.21
N GLU A 66 16.10 -5.60 -13.33
CA GLU A 66 16.14 -6.98 -12.85
C GLU A 66 14.93 -7.28 -11.94
N GLU A 67 14.61 -6.38 -11.01
CA GLU A 67 13.40 -6.52 -10.19
C GLU A 67 12.12 -6.52 -11.05
N ALA A 68 12.06 -5.72 -12.12
CA ALA A 68 10.97 -5.80 -13.09
C ALA A 68 10.94 -7.15 -13.82
N ARG A 69 12.10 -7.72 -14.17
CA ARG A 69 12.22 -9.06 -14.77
C ARG A 69 11.72 -10.15 -13.83
N GLU A 70 11.99 -10.04 -12.53
CA GLU A 70 11.51 -10.94 -11.50
C GLU A 70 10.00 -10.86 -11.29
N VAL A 71 9.38 -9.70 -11.52
CA VAL A 71 7.91 -9.52 -11.44
C VAL A 71 7.19 -10.27 -12.57
N PHE A 72 7.68 -10.17 -13.80
CA PHE A 72 7.02 -10.77 -14.97
C PHE A 72 7.52 -12.17 -15.32
N GLU A 73 8.68 -12.58 -14.77
CA GLU A 73 9.40 -13.81 -15.10
C GLU A 73 9.59 -14.01 -16.62
N ASN A 74 9.60 -12.91 -17.40
CA ASN A 74 9.56 -12.91 -18.86
C ASN A 74 10.30 -11.70 -19.44
N ASP A 75 11.30 -11.97 -20.28
CA ASP A 75 12.13 -10.91 -20.90
C ASP A 75 11.33 -10.00 -21.86
N PRO A 76 10.57 -10.52 -22.85
CA PRO A 76 9.71 -9.68 -23.70
C PRO A 76 8.77 -8.74 -22.95
N GLU A 77 8.10 -9.23 -21.89
CA GLU A 77 7.17 -8.43 -21.11
C GLU A 77 7.91 -7.32 -20.34
N THR A 78 9.06 -7.66 -19.77
CA THR A 78 9.95 -6.72 -19.08
C THR A 78 10.46 -5.63 -20.02
N ASP A 79 10.88 -6.00 -21.24
CA ASP A 79 11.37 -5.07 -22.25
C ASP A 79 10.27 -4.13 -22.77
N TYR A 80 9.01 -4.56 -22.75
CA TYR A 80 7.86 -3.70 -23.04
C TYR A 80 7.52 -2.77 -21.87
N PHE A 81 7.51 -3.30 -20.65
CA PHE A 81 7.11 -2.60 -19.45
C PHE A 81 8.14 -1.55 -18.99
N TYR A 82 9.41 -1.94 -18.87
CA TYR A 82 10.42 -1.15 -18.17
C TYR A 82 10.68 0.25 -18.78
N PRO A 83 10.70 0.42 -20.12
CA PRO A 83 10.81 1.76 -20.71
C PRO A 83 9.61 2.66 -20.37
N LYS A 84 8.38 2.11 -20.36
CA LYS A 84 7.17 2.86 -19.98
C LYS A 84 7.22 3.26 -18.51
N TYR A 85 7.64 2.33 -17.66
CA TYR A 85 7.85 2.57 -16.24
C TYR A 85 8.78 3.76 -15.97
N LEU A 86 9.92 3.84 -16.66
CA LEU A 86 10.86 4.96 -16.52
C LEU A 86 10.21 6.32 -16.89
N VAL A 87 9.36 6.34 -17.93
CA VAL A 87 8.58 7.54 -18.30
C VAL A 87 7.57 7.91 -17.22
N CYS A 88 6.91 6.93 -16.61
CA CYS A 88 5.97 7.17 -15.51
C CYS A 88 6.68 7.72 -14.26
N VAL A 89 7.82 7.14 -13.89
CA VAL A 89 8.62 7.60 -12.75
C VAL A 89 9.10 9.03 -12.97
N ASP A 90 9.63 9.35 -14.15
CA ASP A 90 10.10 10.71 -14.46
C ASP A 90 8.98 11.76 -14.35
N LYS A 91 7.76 11.41 -14.74
CA LYS A 91 6.59 12.30 -14.69
C LYS A 91 5.97 12.45 -13.30
N PHE A 92 5.98 11.37 -12.50
CA PHE A 92 5.13 11.28 -11.31
C PHE A 92 5.87 11.02 -10.00
N ALA A 93 7.20 10.82 -10.00
CA ALA A 93 7.99 10.51 -8.80
C ALA A 93 7.79 11.51 -7.64
N ASP A 94 7.53 12.78 -7.96
CA ASP A 94 7.38 13.85 -6.96
C ASP A 94 5.94 14.34 -6.76
N LYS A 95 4.97 13.89 -7.59
CA LYS A 95 3.71 14.64 -7.77
C LYS A 95 2.42 14.01 -7.25
N LYS A 96 2.37 12.71 -6.99
CA LYS A 96 1.34 11.98 -6.23
C LYS A 96 1.45 10.51 -6.60
N LYS A 97 1.34 9.63 -5.61
CA LYS A 97 1.52 8.18 -5.82
C LYS A 97 0.37 7.60 -6.66
N GLU A 98 -0.81 8.19 -6.59
CA GLU A 98 -2.00 7.77 -7.33
C GLU A 98 -1.84 7.96 -8.86
N ASP A 99 -1.15 9.03 -9.27
CA ASP A 99 -0.89 9.31 -10.69
C ASP A 99 0.17 8.33 -11.24
N LEU A 100 1.16 7.95 -10.43
CA LEU A 100 2.15 6.93 -10.78
C LEU A 100 1.47 5.57 -10.99
N VAL A 101 0.62 5.14 -10.05
CA VAL A 101 -0.16 3.89 -10.15
C VAL A 101 -0.94 3.86 -11.46
N THR A 102 -1.66 4.94 -11.75
CA THR A 102 -2.48 5.05 -12.97
C THR A 102 -1.62 4.93 -14.24
N CYS A 103 -0.45 5.56 -14.28
CA CYS A 103 0.47 5.50 -15.42
C CYS A 103 1.08 4.09 -15.62
N VAL A 104 1.46 3.43 -14.53
CA VAL A 104 2.07 2.09 -14.57
C VAL A 104 1.06 1.03 -15.02
N HIS A 105 -0.22 1.19 -14.67
CA HIS A 105 -1.29 0.26 -15.03
C HIS A 105 -2.06 0.61 -16.30
N SER A 106 -1.83 1.77 -16.92
CA SER A 106 -2.44 2.11 -18.21
C SER A 106 -1.75 1.36 -19.34
N GLU A 107 -2.46 0.41 -19.95
CA GLU A 107 -2.02 -0.43 -21.08
C GLU A 107 -1.63 0.39 -22.33
#